data_AF-A0AAW2UIS8-F1
#
_entry.id   AF-A0AAW2UIS8-F1
#
_cell.length_a   1.000
_cell.length_b   1.000
_cell.length_c   1.000
_cell.angle_alpha   90.00
_cell.angle_beta   90.00
_cell.angle_gamma   90.00
#
_symmetry.space_group_name_H-M   'P 1'
#
loop_
_entity.id
_entity.type
_entity.pdbx_description
1 polymer ?
#
loop_
_entity_poly.entity_id
_entity_poly.type
_entity_poly.pdbx_seq_one_letter_code
_entity_poly.pdbx_strand_id
1 'polypeptide(L)'
;MGSCRLKTRATRFIMHEHILYKKSYTYPLLRCLSTEEGIHILQEIHSGCCGAHTSTRILANKALRAGYFWPSMKQDAIRLVSKCERCQKHSSLIHQPAEPLTTILSPCPFMQSGMDIVGHFPLAAGQRKFLLVAIDYFTKWVKAEPLARITEGEAEEYKNGVKACTSGKNSPQWLILKPMGKSKTTPRGSIGESPFSLVYSTEAIIPPELGLPSHRVMNFSEEWDLVLRRADALRPIGKLDPTWEGPYKVTSILGKGAYELEDPEGRPLPRP
;
A
#
# COMPACT_ATOMS: atom_id res chain seq x y z
N MET A 1 11.40 -9.70 49.32
CA MET A 1 12.17 -9.40 48.08
C MET A 1 11.77 -8.08 47.35
N GLY A 2 10.68 -7.38 47.72
CA GLY A 2 10.25 -6.15 47.01
C GLY A 2 10.97 -4.84 47.36
N SER A 3 11.48 -4.69 48.60
CA SER A 3 12.07 -3.42 49.10
C SER A 3 13.38 -3.03 48.38
N CYS A 4 14.26 -4.01 48.09
CA CYS A 4 15.53 -3.74 47.40
C CYS A 4 15.32 -3.23 45.97
N ARG A 5 14.36 -3.81 45.22
CA ARG A 5 14.06 -3.37 43.84
C ARG A 5 13.54 -1.94 43.77
N LEU A 6 12.73 -1.51 44.75
CA LEU A 6 12.24 -0.14 44.84
C LEU A 6 13.37 0.83 45.17
N LYS A 7 14.22 0.51 46.14
CA LYS A 7 15.40 1.31 46.48
C LYS A 7 16.31 1.52 45.26
N THR A 8 16.61 0.47 44.51
CA THR A 8 17.42 0.56 43.28
C THR A 8 16.76 1.45 42.23
N ARG A 9 15.44 1.37 42.03
CA ARG A 9 14.71 2.23 41.07
C ARG A 9 14.66 3.69 41.51
N ALA A 10 14.54 3.94 42.81
CA ALA A 10 14.46 5.29 43.39
C ALA A 10 15.77 6.09 43.21
N THR A 11 16.93 5.43 43.10
CA THR A 11 18.23 6.11 42.84
C THR A 11 18.25 6.94 41.55
N ARG A 12 17.34 6.62 40.61
CA ARG A 12 17.14 7.33 39.35
C ARG A 12 16.31 8.60 39.51
N PHE A 13 15.85 8.93 40.71
CA PHE A 13 15.05 10.13 40.96
C PHE A 13 15.72 10.98 42.03
N ILE A 14 15.49 12.29 41.97
CA ILE A 14 15.93 13.28 42.97
C ILE A 14 14.73 14.17 43.30
N MET A 15 14.58 14.51 44.58
CA MET A 15 13.70 15.59 45.01
C MET A 15 14.50 16.88 45.10
N HIS A 16 14.05 17.93 44.43
CA HIS A 16 14.62 19.27 44.50
C HIS A 16 13.48 20.28 44.63
N GLU A 17 13.51 21.12 45.66
CA GLU A 17 12.46 22.13 45.94
C GLU A 17 11.03 21.53 45.93
N HIS A 18 10.85 20.37 46.55
CA HIS A 18 9.59 19.61 46.58
C HIS A 18 9.09 19.08 45.22
N ILE A 19 9.88 19.23 44.16
CA ILE A 19 9.59 18.70 42.83
C ILE A 19 10.42 17.42 42.60
N LEU A 20 9.76 16.39 42.07
CA LEU A 20 10.41 15.14 41.70
C LEU A 20 11.04 15.26 40.31
N TYR A 21 12.32 14.92 40.21
CA TYR A 21 13.06 14.87 38.95
C TYR A 21 13.57 13.45 38.68
N LYS A 22 13.67 13.09 37.41
CA LYS A 22 14.28 11.86 36.94
C LYS A 22 15.66 12.10 36.33
N LYS A 23 16.59 11.30 36.84
CA LYS A 23 17.87 10.83 36.31
C LYS A 23 17.81 10.52 34.81
N SER A 24 18.26 11.40 33.93
CA SER A 24 18.48 11.04 32.51
C SER A 24 19.99 10.96 32.21
N TYR A 25 20.37 10.02 31.36
CA TYR A 25 21.76 9.86 30.91
C TYR A 25 22.12 10.86 29.81
N THR A 26 21.17 11.14 28.91
CA THR A 26 21.35 11.98 27.72
C THR A 26 20.67 13.35 27.80
N TYR A 27 19.82 13.57 28.81
CA TYR A 27 19.00 14.77 28.93
C TYR A 27 19.25 15.45 30.29
N PRO A 28 18.94 16.75 30.45
CA PRO A 28 18.91 17.39 31.77
C PRO A 28 17.92 16.68 32.71
N LEU A 29 17.94 17.05 33.99
CA LEU A 29 16.98 16.54 34.98
C LEU A 29 15.55 16.70 34.46
N LEU A 30 14.82 15.59 34.35
CA LEU A 30 13.48 15.59 33.79
C LEU A 30 12.47 15.78 34.91
N ARG A 31 11.69 16.87 34.89
CA ARG A 31 10.60 17.08 35.83
C ARG A 31 9.55 15.98 35.66
N CYS A 32 9.26 15.28 36.75
CA CYS A 32 8.22 14.27 36.78
C CYS A 32 6.86 14.97 36.84
N LEU A 33 6.03 14.71 35.84
CA LEU A 33 4.67 15.22 35.75
C LEU A 33 3.66 14.15 36.18
N SER A 34 2.48 14.60 36.59
CA SER A 34 1.31 13.75 36.63
C SER A 34 0.90 13.35 35.20
N THR A 35 0.08 12.30 35.08
CA THR A 35 -0.44 11.85 33.78
C THR A 35 -1.26 12.95 33.09
N GLU A 36 -2.04 13.71 33.85
CA GLU A 36 -2.92 14.78 33.34
C GLU A 36 -2.09 15.93 32.74
N GLU A 37 -1.12 16.44 33.49
CA GLU A 37 -0.17 17.47 33.02
C GLU A 37 0.62 16.97 31.80
N GLY A 38 1.06 15.71 31.83
CA GLY A 38 1.79 15.09 30.72
C GLY A 38 0.97 15.03 29.43
N ILE A 39 -0.31 14.66 29.53
CA ILE A 39 -1.24 14.66 28.39
C ILE A 39 -1.41 16.07 27.83
N HIS A 40 -1.58 17.08 28.69
CA HIS A 40 -1.70 18.47 28.26
C HIS A 40 -0.45 18.94 27.50
N ILE A 41 0.75 18.65 28.02
CA ILE A 41 2.01 18.96 27.33
C ILE A 41 2.12 18.24 25.97
N LEU A 42 1.70 16.98 25.88
CA LEU A 42 1.68 16.29 24.59
C LEU A 42 0.71 16.93 23.60
N GLN A 43 -0.47 17.35 24.06
CA GLN A 43 -1.47 18.04 23.24
C GLN A 43 -0.91 19.37 22.70
N GLU A 44 -0.25 20.16 23.53
CA GLU A 44 0.40 21.41 23.11
C GLU A 44 1.51 21.17 22.08
N ILE A 45 2.39 20.19 22.30
CA ILE A 45 3.47 19.88 21.35
C ILE A 45 2.91 19.32 20.02
N HIS A 46 1.80 18.59 20.08
CA HIS A 46 1.21 17.93 18.92
C HIS A 46 0.32 18.86 18.08
N SER A 47 -0.59 19.58 18.73
CA SER A 47 -1.69 20.35 18.15
C SER A 47 -1.71 21.83 18.58
N GLY A 48 -0.78 22.30 19.41
CA GLY A 48 -0.70 23.70 19.82
C GLY A 48 -0.37 24.63 18.65
N CYS A 49 -0.14 25.92 18.94
CA CYS A 49 0.11 26.94 17.92
C CYS A 49 1.29 26.61 16.97
N CYS A 50 2.30 25.91 17.49
CA CYS A 50 3.45 25.40 16.75
C CYS A 50 3.44 23.86 16.63
N GLY A 51 2.26 23.26 16.73
CA GLY A 51 2.04 21.82 16.65
C GLY A 51 2.41 21.29 15.26
N ALA A 52 3.29 20.29 15.23
CA ALA A 52 3.82 19.74 13.98
C ALA A 52 3.22 18.37 13.60
N HIS A 53 2.14 17.93 14.27
CA HIS A 53 1.46 16.66 14.04
C HIS A 53 2.44 15.47 13.90
N THR A 54 3.51 15.47 14.72
CA THR A 54 4.61 14.53 14.58
C THR A 54 4.25 13.13 15.07
N SER A 55 4.95 12.12 14.55
CA SER A 55 4.80 10.73 15.00
C SER A 55 5.05 10.56 16.51
N THR A 56 4.45 9.51 17.07
CA THR A 56 4.43 9.18 18.51
C THR A 56 5.81 9.22 19.16
N ARG A 57 6.82 8.62 18.50
CA ARG A 57 8.20 8.57 18.98
C ARG A 57 8.83 9.96 19.03
N ILE A 58 8.62 10.76 18.00
CA ILE A 58 9.17 12.13 17.93
C ILE A 58 8.50 13.02 18.97
N LEU A 59 7.19 12.89 19.13
CA LEU A 59 6.41 13.62 20.12
C LEU A 59 6.89 13.35 21.56
N ALA A 60 7.04 12.09 21.94
CA ALA A 60 7.57 11.72 23.26
C ALA A 60 9.01 12.22 23.45
N ASN A 61 9.84 12.15 22.40
CA ASN A 61 11.21 12.68 22.46
C ASN A 61 11.26 14.21 22.57
N LYS A 62 10.30 14.94 21.97
CA LYS A 62 10.19 16.39 22.15
C LYS A 62 9.85 16.74 23.60
N ALA A 63 8.90 16.03 24.21
CA ALA A 63 8.58 16.19 25.63
C ALA A 63 9.79 15.90 26.54
N LEU A 64 10.55 14.83 26.25
CA LEU A 64 11.79 14.50 26.96
C LEU A 64 12.86 15.60 26.80
N ARG A 65 13.05 16.13 25.59
CA ARG A 65 14.01 17.22 25.33
C ARG A 65 13.60 18.53 26.01
N ALA A 66 12.30 18.78 26.14
CA ALA A 66 11.76 19.89 26.91
C ALA A 66 11.92 19.73 28.43
N GLY A 67 12.41 18.58 28.90
CA GLY A 67 12.68 18.35 30.31
C GLY A 67 11.52 17.70 31.08
N TYR A 68 10.55 17.08 30.41
CA TYR A 68 9.39 16.46 31.07
C TYR A 68 9.41 14.94 31.00
N PHE A 69 8.93 14.29 32.05
CA PHE A 69 8.80 12.83 32.10
C PHE A 69 7.57 12.39 32.91
N TRP A 70 6.90 11.34 32.45
CA TRP A 70 5.97 10.57 33.26
C TRP A 70 5.94 9.11 32.76
N PRO A 71 5.57 8.13 33.61
CA PRO A 71 5.72 6.71 33.28
C PRO A 71 4.97 6.25 32.02
N SER A 72 3.77 6.78 31.76
CA SER A 72 2.91 6.38 30.65
C SER A 72 3.10 7.21 29.37
N MET A 73 4.09 8.12 29.31
CA MET A 73 4.21 9.10 28.23
C MET A 73 4.21 8.52 26.82
N LYS A 74 4.80 7.33 26.64
CA LYS A 74 4.84 6.66 25.34
C LYS A 74 3.45 6.15 24.94
N GLN A 75 2.74 5.51 25.87
CA GLN A 75 1.37 5.06 25.67
C GLN A 75 0.42 6.24 25.44
N ASP A 76 0.60 7.34 26.18
CA ASP A 76 -0.20 8.55 26.03
C ASP A 76 0.04 9.22 24.68
N ALA A 77 1.30 9.29 24.23
CA ALA A 77 1.63 9.79 22.90
C ALA A 77 1.02 8.91 21.79
N ILE A 78 1.03 7.58 21.96
CA ILE A 78 0.37 6.66 21.03
C ILE A 78 -1.13 6.94 20.99
N ARG A 79 -1.79 7.00 22.14
CA ARG A 79 -3.23 7.26 22.24
C ARG A 79 -3.64 8.62 21.67
N LEU A 80 -2.81 9.65 21.86
CA LEU A 80 -3.07 10.98 21.34
C LEU A 80 -3.00 11.01 19.81
N VAL A 81 -1.89 10.52 19.24
CA VAL A 81 -1.69 10.51 17.78
C VAL A 81 -2.69 9.57 17.11
N SER A 82 -3.01 8.42 17.72
CA SER A 82 -3.97 7.47 17.17
C SER A 82 -5.40 8.01 17.15
N LYS A 83 -5.75 8.97 18.02
CA LYS A 83 -7.06 9.66 18.02
C LYS A 83 -7.08 10.92 17.17
N CYS A 84 -5.93 11.38 16.67
CA CYS A 84 -5.85 12.62 15.91
C CYS A 84 -6.33 12.41 14.47
N GLU A 85 -7.49 12.95 14.14
CA GLU A 85 -8.10 12.88 12.80
C GLU A 85 -7.18 13.43 11.70
N ARG A 86 -6.50 14.56 11.95
CA ARG A 86 -5.56 15.16 10.99
C ARG A 86 -4.42 14.22 10.65
N CYS A 87 -3.85 13.54 11.64
CA CYS A 87 -2.81 12.54 11.43
C CYS A 87 -3.33 11.30 10.71
N GLN A 88 -4.54 10.84 11.02
CA GLN A 88 -5.15 9.70 10.35
C GLN A 88 -5.39 9.98 8.86
N LYS A 89 -6.02 11.12 8.53
CA LYS A 89 -6.37 11.49 7.14
C LYS A 89 -5.17 11.78 6.23
N HIS A 90 -4.05 12.22 6.80
CA HIS A 90 -2.80 12.51 6.06
C HIS A 90 -1.72 11.46 6.26
N SER A 91 -2.02 10.35 6.93
CA SER A 91 -1.07 9.26 7.12
C SER A 91 -0.63 8.68 5.77
N SER A 92 0.64 8.33 5.63
CA SER A 92 1.13 7.63 4.44
C SER A 92 1.05 6.09 4.58
N LEU A 93 0.60 5.58 5.72
CA LEU A 93 0.58 4.15 6.01
C LEU A 93 -0.71 3.51 5.49
N ILE A 94 -0.55 2.55 4.58
CA ILE A 94 -1.63 1.67 4.12
C ILE A 94 -1.70 0.49 5.08
N HIS A 95 -2.79 0.38 5.83
CA HIS A 95 -3.02 -0.71 6.79
C HIS A 95 -3.83 -1.88 6.21
N GLN A 96 -4.03 -1.91 4.88
CA GLN A 96 -4.71 -3.02 4.23
C GLN A 96 -3.93 -4.32 4.46
N PRO A 97 -4.61 -5.43 4.79
CA PRO A 97 -3.97 -6.73 4.88
C PRO A 97 -3.37 -7.07 3.51
N ALA A 98 -2.16 -7.63 3.51
CA ALA A 98 -1.57 -8.14 2.28
C ALA A 98 -2.36 -9.38 1.88
N GLU A 99 -3.13 -9.27 0.81
CA GLU A 99 -3.79 -10.43 0.23
C GLU A 99 -2.81 -11.25 -0.60
N PRO A 100 -2.87 -12.60 -0.53
CA PRO A 100 -2.09 -13.44 -1.40
C PRO A 100 -2.47 -13.14 -2.85
N LEU A 101 -1.46 -12.82 -3.66
CA LEU A 101 -1.64 -12.57 -5.09
C LEU A 101 -2.33 -13.79 -5.70
N THR A 102 -3.54 -13.61 -6.22
CA THR A 102 -4.18 -14.66 -7.01
C THR A 102 -3.39 -14.83 -8.30
N THR A 103 -2.73 -15.97 -8.44
CA THR A 103 -2.06 -16.30 -9.69
C THR A 103 -3.11 -16.37 -10.79
N ILE A 104 -2.91 -15.58 -11.84
CA ILE A 104 -3.76 -15.66 -13.02
C ILE A 104 -3.41 -16.96 -13.74
N LEU A 105 -4.21 -18.00 -13.52
CA LEU A 105 -4.07 -19.28 -14.21
C LEU A 105 -4.77 -19.19 -15.56
N SER A 106 -3.98 -19.07 -16.63
CA SER A 106 -4.45 -19.25 -18.00
C SER A 106 -4.04 -20.65 -18.46
N PRO A 107 -4.91 -21.67 -18.41
CA PRO A 107 -4.53 -23.07 -18.66
C PRO A 107 -4.16 -23.37 -20.12
N CYS A 108 -4.47 -22.48 -21.06
CA CYS A 108 -4.08 -22.65 -22.46
C CYS A 108 -3.72 -21.30 -23.13
N PRO A 109 -2.94 -21.34 -24.23
CA PRO A 109 -2.59 -20.16 -25.01
C PRO A 109 -3.84 -19.35 -25.42
N PHE A 110 -3.76 -18.04 -25.25
CA PHE A 110 -4.76 -17.05 -25.68
C PHE A 110 -6.14 -17.16 -25.04
N MET A 111 -6.31 -17.95 -23.98
CA MET A 111 -7.54 -17.95 -23.18
C MET A 111 -7.72 -16.63 -22.44
N GLN A 112 -6.63 -16.05 -21.92
CA GLN A 112 -6.66 -14.77 -21.24
C GLN A 112 -5.47 -13.92 -21.66
N SER A 113 -5.74 -12.67 -22.02
CA SER A 113 -4.73 -11.68 -22.36
C SER A 113 -4.90 -10.41 -21.53
N GLY A 114 -3.77 -9.83 -21.11
CA GLY A 114 -3.72 -8.49 -20.55
C GLY A 114 -3.49 -7.48 -21.67
N MET A 115 -4.30 -6.44 -21.72
CA MET A 115 -4.16 -5.34 -22.68
C MET A 115 -3.79 -4.06 -21.96
N ASP A 116 -2.87 -3.29 -22.53
CA ASP A 116 -2.46 -2.00 -21.99
C ASP A 116 -2.07 -1.02 -23.11
N ILE A 117 -2.16 0.27 -22.81
CA ILE A 117 -1.76 1.36 -23.70
C ILE A 117 -0.49 1.99 -23.14
N VAL A 118 0.61 1.86 -23.89
CA VAL A 118 1.88 2.50 -23.54
C VAL A 118 2.01 3.79 -24.34
N GLY A 119 2.20 4.93 -23.66
CA GLY A 119 1.88 6.21 -24.27
C GLY A 119 2.78 7.40 -23.96
N HIS A 120 2.62 8.41 -24.83
CA HIS A 120 3.35 9.68 -24.96
C HIS A 120 4.78 9.56 -25.49
N PHE A 121 4.97 8.81 -26.57
CA PHE A 121 6.25 8.78 -27.28
C PHE A 121 6.43 10.01 -28.19
N PRO A 122 7.69 10.38 -28.52
CA PRO A 122 7.97 11.31 -29.61
C PRO A 122 7.29 10.85 -30.90
N LEU A 123 6.81 11.81 -31.71
CA LEU A 123 6.07 11.52 -32.92
C LEU A 123 6.89 10.65 -33.88
N ALA A 124 6.42 9.43 -34.13
CA ALA A 124 6.98 8.55 -35.14
C ALA A 124 6.29 8.78 -36.51
N ALA A 125 6.78 8.07 -37.53
CA ALA A 125 6.16 8.07 -38.85
C ALA A 125 4.64 7.77 -38.75
N GLY A 126 3.83 8.60 -39.40
CA GLY A 126 2.36 8.52 -39.33
C GLY A 126 1.74 9.13 -38.06
N GLN A 127 2.46 10.03 -37.36
CA GLN A 127 1.99 10.70 -36.14
C GLN A 127 1.60 9.74 -34.99
N ARG A 128 2.16 8.53 -35.01
CA ARG A 128 1.90 7.50 -34.00
C ARG A 128 2.70 7.82 -32.75
N LYS A 129 2.01 7.88 -31.60
CA LYS A 129 2.58 8.27 -30.30
C LYS A 129 2.17 7.35 -29.14
N PHE A 130 1.35 6.35 -29.42
CA PHE A 130 0.90 5.34 -28.49
C PHE A 130 1.19 3.93 -29.05
N LEU A 131 1.27 2.95 -28.17
CA LEU A 131 1.33 1.52 -28.49
C LEU A 131 0.19 0.82 -27.74
N LEU A 132 -0.68 0.11 -28.45
CA LEU A 132 -1.62 -0.81 -27.84
C LEU A 132 -0.96 -2.19 -27.79
N VAL A 133 -0.79 -2.71 -26.58
CA VAL A 133 -0.05 -3.95 -26.31
C VAL A 133 -1.02 -4.99 -25.74
N ALA A 134 -0.95 -6.21 -26.26
CA ALA A 134 -1.62 -7.37 -25.67
C ALA A 134 -0.58 -8.43 -25.33
N ILE A 135 -0.67 -8.97 -24.12
CA ILE A 135 0.18 -10.04 -23.63
C ILE A 135 -0.71 -11.22 -23.28
N ASP A 136 -0.51 -12.34 -23.98
CA ASP A 136 -1.13 -13.60 -23.59
C ASP A 136 -0.57 -14.06 -22.24
N TYR A 137 -1.42 -14.40 -21.28
CA TYR A 137 -0.96 -14.73 -19.94
C TYR A 137 -0.28 -16.09 -19.83
N PHE A 138 -0.64 -17.05 -20.70
CA PHE A 138 -0.01 -18.36 -20.73
C PHE A 138 1.37 -18.30 -21.41
N THR A 139 1.42 -17.92 -22.68
CA THR A 139 2.66 -17.92 -23.48
C THR A 139 3.55 -16.70 -23.22
N LYS A 140 3.03 -15.67 -22.55
CA LYS A 140 3.63 -14.33 -22.52
C LYS A 140 3.87 -13.75 -23.92
N TRP A 141 3.15 -14.23 -24.94
CA TRP A 141 3.24 -13.73 -26.29
C TRP A 141 2.73 -12.31 -26.35
N VAL A 142 3.57 -11.42 -26.88
CA VAL A 142 3.24 -10.00 -27.02
C VAL A 142 2.87 -9.68 -28.47
N LYS A 143 1.71 -9.04 -28.62
CA LYS A 143 1.31 -8.29 -29.80
C LYS A 143 1.34 -6.80 -29.44
N ALA A 144 1.83 -5.96 -30.34
CA ALA A 144 1.87 -4.51 -30.14
C ALA A 144 1.60 -3.81 -31.47
N GLU A 145 0.64 -2.89 -31.49
CA GLU A 145 0.33 -2.07 -32.65
C GLU A 145 0.44 -0.58 -32.32
N PRO A 146 1.10 0.23 -33.18
CA PRO A 146 1.27 1.65 -32.93
C PRO A 146 0.03 2.45 -33.34
N LEU A 147 -0.40 3.36 -32.47
CA LEU A 147 -1.58 4.18 -32.64
C LEU A 147 -1.23 5.68 -32.65
N ALA A 148 -1.95 6.45 -33.48
CA ALA A 148 -1.88 7.91 -33.50
C ALA A 148 -2.80 8.53 -32.45
N ARG A 149 -3.97 7.90 -32.23
CA ARG A 149 -4.98 8.34 -31.27
C ARG A 149 -5.47 7.14 -30.46
N ILE A 150 -6.12 7.40 -29.33
CA ILE A 150 -6.75 6.34 -28.53
C ILE A 150 -8.24 6.44 -28.83
N THR A 151 -8.73 5.61 -29.75
CA THR A 151 -10.16 5.52 -30.08
C THR A 151 -10.68 4.11 -29.86
N GLU A 152 -11.99 4.00 -29.59
CA GLU A 152 -12.64 2.71 -29.37
C GLU A 152 -12.57 1.81 -30.61
N GLY A 153 -12.72 2.37 -31.81
CA GLY A 153 -12.63 1.63 -33.07
C GLY A 153 -11.27 0.98 -33.30
N GLU A 154 -10.18 1.69 -33.02
CA GLU A 154 -8.82 1.13 -33.11
C GLU A 154 -8.60 -0.01 -32.09
N ALA A 155 -9.17 0.11 -30.89
CA ALA A 155 -9.08 -0.93 -29.87
C ALA A 155 -9.88 -2.18 -30.24
N GLU A 156 -11.04 -2.02 -30.86
CA GLU A 156 -11.89 -3.14 -31.31
C GLU A 156 -11.26 -3.89 -32.50
N GLU A 157 -10.71 -3.17 -33.48
CA GLU A 157 -9.96 -3.75 -34.59
C GLU A 157 -8.76 -4.55 -34.08
N TYR A 158 -8.01 -3.97 -33.15
CA TYR A 158 -6.89 -4.65 -32.51
C TYR A 158 -7.31 -5.94 -31.78
N LYS A 159 -8.41 -5.89 -31.02
CA LYS A 159 -8.98 -7.03 -30.31
C LYS A 159 -9.40 -8.14 -31.28
N ASN A 160 -10.02 -7.78 -32.40
CA ASN A 160 -10.37 -8.71 -33.46
C ASN A 160 -9.13 -9.33 -34.11
N GLY A 161 -8.06 -8.53 -34.31
CA GLY A 161 -6.77 -9.03 -34.77
C GLY A 161 -6.10 -10.00 -33.79
N VAL A 162 -6.18 -9.75 -32.48
CA VAL A 162 -5.68 -10.69 -31.45
C VAL A 162 -6.45 -12.01 -31.52
N LYS A 163 -7.79 -11.96 -31.60
CA LYS A 163 -8.65 -13.15 -31.77
C LYS A 163 -8.38 -13.91 -33.08
N ALA A 164 -8.10 -13.21 -34.17
CA ALA A 164 -7.75 -13.86 -35.44
C ALA A 164 -6.47 -14.70 -35.29
N CYS A 165 -5.46 -14.19 -34.58
CA CYS A 165 -4.23 -14.93 -34.27
C CYS A 165 -4.45 -16.19 -33.42
N THR A 166 -5.53 -16.25 -32.62
CA THR A 166 -5.85 -17.45 -31.79
C THR A 166 -6.49 -18.57 -32.60
N SER A 167 -7.13 -18.24 -33.72
CA SER A 167 -7.91 -19.19 -34.52
C SER A 167 -7.10 -20.00 -35.55
N GLY A 168 -5.77 -19.79 -35.64
CA GLY A 168 -4.89 -20.49 -36.58
C GLY A 168 -5.16 -20.19 -38.07
N LYS A 169 -6.10 -19.29 -38.38
CA LYS A 169 -6.52 -18.99 -39.76
C LYS A 169 -5.55 -18.12 -40.55
N ASN A 170 -4.58 -17.50 -39.88
CA ASN A 170 -3.50 -16.76 -40.52
C ASN A 170 -2.17 -17.14 -39.86
N SER A 171 -1.21 -17.62 -40.65
CA SER A 171 0.20 -17.59 -40.26
C SER A 171 0.59 -16.13 -39.99
N PRO A 172 1.34 -15.82 -38.93
CA PRO A 172 1.69 -14.45 -38.61
C PRO A 172 2.79 -13.98 -39.58
N GLN A 173 2.39 -13.64 -40.80
CA GLN A 173 3.13 -12.65 -41.56
C GLN A 173 2.80 -11.27 -40.97
N TRP A 174 3.80 -10.41 -40.95
CA TRP A 174 3.83 -8.96 -40.69
C TRP A 174 3.96 -8.39 -39.25
N LEU A 175 4.84 -7.35 -39.22
CA LEU A 175 5.31 -6.42 -38.18
C LEU A 175 5.58 -6.95 -36.77
N ILE A 176 6.63 -7.76 -36.67
CA ILE A 176 7.51 -7.72 -35.50
C ILE A 176 8.17 -6.34 -35.50
N LEU A 177 7.85 -5.48 -34.54
CA LEU A 177 8.77 -4.40 -34.15
C LEU A 177 10.14 -5.06 -33.92
N LYS A 178 11.09 -4.84 -34.82
CA LYS A 178 12.42 -5.49 -34.84
C LYS A 178 13.17 -5.52 -33.48
N PRO A 179 12.89 -4.65 -32.48
CA PRO A 179 13.47 -4.83 -31.14
C PRO A 179 12.91 -6.01 -30.32
N MET A 180 11.66 -6.46 -30.57
CA MET A 180 10.97 -7.45 -29.71
C MET A 180 11.21 -8.91 -30.10
N GLY A 181 11.73 -9.19 -31.29
CA GLY A 181 12.09 -10.56 -31.71
C GLY A 181 13.10 -11.21 -30.76
N LYS A 182 14.04 -10.42 -30.21
CA LYS A 182 15.04 -10.89 -29.23
C LYS A 182 14.41 -11.35 -27.92
N SER A 183 13.34 -10.72 -27.44
CA SER A 183 12.72 -11.09 -26.16
C SER A 183 12.07 -12.47 -26.14
N LYS A 184 11.73 -13.05 -27.30
CA LYS A 184 11.00 -14.33 -27.39
C LYS A 184 11.91 -15.55 -27.36
N THR A 185 13.17 -15.39 -27.77
CA THR A 185 14.16 -16.46 -27.87
C THR A 185 15.33 -16.31 -26.89
N THR A 186 15.42 -15.18 -26.19
CA THR A 186 16.48 -14.96 -25.20
C THR A 186 16.07 -15.58 -23.85
N PRO A 187 16.93 -16.44 -23.26
CA PRO A 187 16.76 -16.93 -21.91
C PRO A 187 16.61 -15.80 -20.90
N ARG A 188 15.66 -15.91 -19.98
CA ARG A 188 15.56 -14.95 -18.86
C ARG A 188 16.46 -15.41 -17.71
N GLY A 189 17.24 -14.49 -17.15
CA GLY A 189 18.23 -14.79 -16.10
C GLY A 189 17.67 -15.42 -14.81
N SER A 190 16.36 -15.34 -14.57
CA SER A 190 15.69 -15.97 -13.44
C SER A 190 15.27 -17.42 -13.66
N ILE A 191 15.17 -17.89 -14.91
CA ILE A 191 14.57 -19.20 -15.27
C ILE A 191 15.50 -20.01 -16.18
N GLY A 192 16.48 -19.38 -16.85
CA GLY A 192 17.42 -20.07 -17.75
C GLY A 192 16.82 -20.48 -19.09
N GLU A 193 15.51 -20.39 -19.26
CA GLU A 193 14.77 -20.80 -20.45
C GLU A 193 14.19 -19.60 -21.21
N SER A 194 13.97 -19.80 -22.52
CA SER A 194 13.28 -18.82 -23.36
C SER A 194 11.75 -19.02 -23.31
N PRO A 195 10.95 -17.96 -23.52
CA PRO A 195 9.49 -18.10 -23.64
C PRO A 195 9.06 -19.11 -24.70
N PHE A 196 9.85 -19.32 -25.76
CA PHE A 196 9.61 -20.36 -26.78
C PHE A 196 9.77 -21.79 -26.22
N SER A 197 10.76 -22.01 -25.34
CA SER A 197 11.02 -23.31 -24.69
C SER A 197 9.85 -23.77 -23.80
N LEU A 198 9.26 -22.82 -23.05
CA LEU A 198 8.09 -23.04 -22.19
C LEU A 198 6.81 -23.46 -22.94
N VAL A 199 6.68 -23.11 -24.22
CA VAL A 199 5.50 -23.44 -25.04
C VAL A 199 5.57 -24.86 -25.60
N TYR A 200 6.77 -25.43 -25.72
CA TYR A 200 6.98 -26.68 -26.46
C TYR A 200 7.68 -27.81 -25.68
N SER A 201 8.03 -27.66 -24.40
CA SER A 201 8.61 -28.78 -23.60
C SER A 201 8.40 -28.67 -22.07
N THR A 202 7.64 -29.65 -21.54
CA THR A 202 7.65 -30.30 -20.20
C THR A 202 7.20 -29.57 -18.91
N GLU A 203 6.77 -30.40 -17.94
CA GLU A 203 5.81 -30.22 -16.83
C GLU A 203 6.24 -29.38 -15.60
N ALA A 204 5.22 -28.91 -14.84
CA ALA A 204 5.28 -27.96 -13.71
C ALA A 204 5.60 -28.58 -12.33
N ILE A 205 6.10 -27.76 -11.38
CA ILE A 205 6.33 -28.10 -9.96
C ILE A 205 5.66 -27.09 -8.99
N ILE A 206 5.44 -27.58 -7.76
CA ILE A 206 4.33 -27.49 -6.80
C ILE A 206 4.43 -26.34 -5.76
N PRO A 207 3.35 -26.07 -4.98
CA PRO A 207 3.15 -24.93 -4.08
C PRO A 207 3.28 -25.27 -2.57
N PRO A 208 4.46 -25.07 -1.94
CA PRO A 208 4.62 -25.10 -0.47
C PRO A 208 4.49 -23.75 0.27
N GLU A 209 4.30 -22.62 -0.43
CA GLU A 209 4.31 -21.27 0.18
C GLU A 209 2.93 -20.79 0.71
N LEU A 210 1.90 -21.64 0.73
CA LEU A 210 0.51 -21.24 1.06
C LEU A 210 0.08 -21.48 2.54
N GLY A 211 0.96 -21.96 3.42
CA GLY A 211 0.51 -22.66 4.65
C GLY A 211 0.50 -21.90 5.99
N LEU A 212 1.17 -20.75 6.14
CA LEU A 212 1.43 -20.18 7.49
C LEU A 212 0.90 -18.75 7.67
N PRO A 213 -0.39 -18.57 8.05
CA PRO A 213 -0.95 -17.26 8.36
C PRO A 213 -0.41 -16.70 9.69
N SER A 214 -0.11 -15.40 9.73
CA SER A 214 0.40 -14.70 10.91
C SER A 214 -0.70 -14.41 11.96
N HIS A 215 -0.31 -14.10 13.21
CA HIS A 215 -1.24 -13.68 14.29
C HIS A 215 -2.10 -12.45 13.92
N ARG A 216 -1.67 -11.65 12.93
CA ARG A 216 -2.46 -10.54 12.39
C ARG A 216 -3.64 -11.01 11.54
N VAL A 217 -3.50 -12.15 10.86
CA VAL A 217 -4.54 -12.76 10.01
C VAL A 217 -5.54 -13.56 10.85
N MET A 218 -5.08 -14.22 11.92
CA MET A 218 -5.95 -15.07 12.75
C MET A 218 -6.90 -14.31 13.69
N ASN A 219 -6.57 -13.08 14.08
CA ASN A 219 -7.37 -12.30 15.04
C ASN A 219 -8.12 -11.12 14.41
N PHE A 220 -8.30 -11.11 13.09
CA PHE A 220 -9.04 -10.05 12.42
C PHE A 220 -10.53 -10.38 12.41
N SER A 221 -11.33 -9.52 13.03
CA SER A 221 -12.80 -9.56 13.00
C SER A 221 -13.25 -8.39 12.12
N GLU A 222 -13.62 -8.68 10.87
CA GLU A 222 -13.88 -7.67 9.82
C GLU A 222 -15.25 -6.97 9.94
N GLU A 223 -16.16 -7.54 10.73
CA GLU A 223 -17.51 -7.03 10.87
C GLU A 223 -17.52 -5.89 11.91
N TRP A 224 -18.02 -4.71 11.53
CA TRP A 224 -18.19 -3.50 12.36
C TRP A 224 -16.98 -2.57 12.56
N ASP A 225 -15.84 -2.81 11.92
CA ASP A 225 -14.68 -1.92 12.03
C ASP A 225 -14.86 -0.60 11.24
N LEU A 226 -14.38 0.51 11.84
CA LEU A 226 -14.28 1.80 11.17
C LEU A 226 -13.01 1.86 10.34
N VAL A 227 -13.17 2.13 9.04
CA VAL A 227 -12.08 2.20 8.07
C VAL A 227 -12.03 3.54 7.38
N LEU A 228 -10.85 3.88 6.86
CA LEU A 228 -10.67 5.03 5.97
C LEU A 228 -10.43 4.53 4.54
N ARG A 229 -11.09 5.17 3.58
CA ARG A 229 -10.90 4.89 2.14
C ARG A 229 -9.91 5.89 1.56
N ARG A 230 -9.18 5.49 0.52
CA ARG A 230 -8.28 6.40 -0.21
C ARG A 230 -9.12 7.40 -1.02
N ALA A 231 -8.81 8.69 -0.91
CA ALA A 231 -9.66 9.76 -1.45
C ALA A 231 -9.60 9.89 -2.99
N ASP A 232 -8.60 9.29 -3.64
CA ASP A 232 -8.37 9.34 -5.10
C ASP A 232 -9.24 8.34 -5.86
N ALA A 233 -9.95 7.47 -5.14
CA ALA A 233 -10.77 6.43 -5.74
C ALA A 233 -11.93 6.99 -6.59
N LEU A 234 -12.50 8.14 -6.22
CA LEU A 234 -13.67 8.72 -6.90
C LEU A 234 -13.45 10.12 -7.44
N ARG A 235 -12.41 10.83 -6.98
CA ARG A 235 -12.14 12.20 -7.40
C ARG A 235 -10.64 12.48 -7.47
N PRO A 236 -10.21 13.34 -8.40
CA PRO A 236 -8.83 13.81 -8.40
C PRO A 236 -8.55 14.58 -7.10
N ILE A 237 -7.49 14.19 -6.40
CA ILE A 237 -7.05 14.86 -5.18
C ILE A 237 -5.91 15.86 -5.49
N GLY A 238 -5.94 17.03 -4.88
CA GLY A 238 -4.84 17.99 -4.91
C GLY A 238 -3.65 17.58 -4.04
N LYS A 239 -2.48 18.19 -4.28
CA LYS A 239 -1.22 17.86 -3.58
C LYS A 239 -1.27 18.01 -2.04
N LEU A 240 -2.14 18.90 -1.55
CA LEU A 240 -2.28 19.21 -0.12
C LEU A 240 -3.57 18.65 0.49
N ASP A 241 -4.38 17.98 -0.31
CA ASP A 241 -5.61 17.40 0.16
C ASP A 241 -5.34 16.11 0.96
N PRO A 242 -6.27 15.71 1.83
CA PRO A 242 -6.10 14.49 2.61
C PRO A 242 -6.03 13.25 1.73
N THR A 243 -5.08 12.37 2.04
CA THR A 243 -4.90 11.07 1.37
C THR A 243 -6.10 10.14 1.61
N TRP A 244 -6.71 10.24 2.80
CA TRP A 244 -7.78 9.35 3.24
C TRP A 244 -9.06 10.12 3.60
N GLU A 245 -10.20 9.48 3.34
CA GLU A 245 -11.55 9.94 3.64
C GLU A 245 -12.32 8.91 4.47
N GLY A 246 -13.38 9.37 5.14
CA GLY A 246 -14.12 8.60 6.15
C GLY A 246 -14.16 9.33 7.51
N PRO A 247 -14.54 8.62 8.59
CA PRO A 247 -14.59 7.16 8.73
C PRO A 247 -15.83 6.50 8.12
N TYR A 248 -15.67 5.28 7.61
CA TYR A 248 -16.74 4.43 7.04
C TYR A 248 -16.84 3.10 7.78
N LYS A 249 -18.01 2.45 7.74
CA LYS A 249 -18.25 1.13 8.32
C LYS A 249 -18.23 0.06 7.24
N VAL A 250 -17.59 -1.07 7.53
CA VAL A 250 -17.65 -2.26 6.67
C VAL A 250 -18.98 -2.98 6.87
N THR A 251 -19.74 -3.17 5.79
CA THR A 251 -21.07 -3.83 5.83
C THR A 251 -21.06 -5.25 5.31
N SER A 252 -20.32 -5.50 4.22
CA SER A 252 -20.19 -6.81 3.64
C SER A 252 -18.80 -7.03 3.04
N ILE A 253 -18.33 -8.26 3.11
CA ILE A 253 -17.07 -8.69 2.52
C ILE A 253 -17.42 -9.40 1.21
N LEU A 254 -17.00 -8.83 0.09
CA LEU A 254 -17.27 -9.40 -1.24
C LEU A 254 -16.24 -10.48 -1.64
N GLY A 255 -15.18 -10.62 -0.85
CA GLY A 255 -14.05 -11.53 -1.06
C GLY A 255 -12.93 -10.89 -1.89
N LYS A 256 -11.70 -11.40 -1.75
CA LYS A 256 -10.48 -10.90 -2.44
C LYS A 256 -10.25 -9.39 -2.22
N GLY A 257 -10.36 -8.96 -0.97
CA GLY A 257 -9.93 -7.62 -0.55
C GLY A 257 -10.90 -6.51 -0.92
N ALA A 258 -12.07 -6.89 -1.43
CA ALA A 258 -13.16 -5.98 -1.75
C ALA A 258 -14.18 -5.95 -0.60
N TYR A 259 -14.52 -4.73 -0.18
CA TYR A 259 -15.44 -4.45 0.92
C TYR A 259 -16.54 -3.51 0.45
N GLU A 260 -17.76 -3.72 0.93
CA GLU A 260 -18.82 -2.72 0.87
C GLU A 260 -18.73 -1.81 2.10
N LEU A 261 -18.85 -0.52 1.85
CA LEU A 261 -18.70 0.52 2.85
C LEU A 261 -19.97 1.36 2.95
N GLU A 262 -20.33 1.71 4.18
CA GLU A 262 -21.39 2.66 4.49
C GLU A 262 -20.86 3.86 5.27
N ASP A 263 -21.45 5.02 5.00
CA ASP A 263 -21.25 6.23 5.78
C ASP A 263 -21.78 6.05 7.21
N PRO A 264 -21.31 6.85 8.19
CA PRO A 264 -21.86 6.85 9.55
C PRO A 264 -23.38 7.04 9.61
N GLU A 265 -23.95 7.73 8.62
CA GLU A 265 -25.37 8.00 8.42
C GLU A 265 -26.14 6.84 7.73
N GLY A 266 -25.48 5.72 7.43
CA GLY A 266 -26.09 4.53 6.83
C GLY A 266 -26.33 4.63 5.32
N ARG A 267 -25.60 5.51 4.63
CA ARG A 267 -25.66 5.62 3.16
C ARG A 267 -24.59 4.72 2.53
N PRO A 268 -24.95 3.84 1.58
CA PRO A 268 -23.97 3.02 0.89
C PRO A 268 -23.10 3.90 0.00
N LEU A 269 -21.78 3.68 0.04
CA LEU A 269 -20.85 4.38 -0.84
C LEU A 269 -20.84 3.77 -2.24
N PRO A 270 -20.81 4.61 -3.30
CA PRO A 270 -20.69 4.10 -4.66
C PRO A 270 -19.35 3.41 -4.86
N ARG A 271 -19.36 2.30 -5.59
CA ARG A 271 -18.15 1.64 -6.06
C ARG A 271 -17.53 2.48 -7.21
N PRO A 272 -16.21 2.64 -7.23
CA PRO A 272 -15.50 3.22 -8.37
C PRO A 272 -15.73 2.44 -9.67
#